data_AF-A0A523PU14-F1
#
_entry.id   AF-A0A523PU14-F1
#
_cell.length_a   1.000
_cell.length_b   1.000
_cell.length_c   1.000
_cell.angle_alpha   90.00
_cell.angle_beta   90.00
_cell.angle_gamma   90.00
#
_symmetry.space_group_name_H-M   'P 1'
#
loop_
_entity.id
_entity.type
_entity.pdbx_description
1 polymer ?
#
loop_
_entity_poly.entity_id
_entity_poly.type
_entity_poly.pdbx_seq_one_letter_code
_entity_poly.pdbx_strand_id
1 'polypeptide(L)'
;MIRVLQPIRSFLVGRGSISDAGDRYPALDKTSMSSVSGLYVIGNIAGTPDIRAALNSGSDIGRHLERELATPGDAPDVDFDVVIVGAGPAGVACGAVLRRTSLRFQILERTRTLATIRAFKPDLVLYDAVTGDPANRSAFPYEDTTAGELLALWQPLLEKLQLPILEQTSIANVTKRRGVFELELAGGERLTARSVVLSVGKLIRLEKLGAAQEKLDCRAIEHSVGKADQPATSTDCDVIERCGIRMERSLDAKGLAFAALWVTGVVAMYWWLYYGPTDALGRQRIPFTDVGLPGWFIYSTAYTAIIWIFGIRAILRWKSPLQTRKFATLIACQTVLFWALPTFAFTAIPGFSTPASGYELGYIWPLAVKPENTQYWFNSGGWAFYMFLWNVALSFVLIPWIAIKHGKKYCSWVCGCGGLAETLGDQWRHYAPKGNANIGREKAGYWVTGLAVAATLVVFANLAFPSSKVLGDTSSLLTRLYGGLVDVWLIAIIPIALYPFMGGKTWCRFWCPSAVYMQFWSKFWANRRARQAAAQPEAPPSSTFAIFSTKERCIACNMCSRYCEVGIDVRKFAIKGTILDNTNSSCIGCGICISVCPTATLSFDEEFGQGRLVKQ
;
A
#
# COMPACT_ATOMS: atom_id res chain seq x y z
N MET A 1 -6.48 24.88 -25.68
CA MET A 1 -5.61 24.28 -24.64
C MET A 1 -6.27 23.17 -23.80
N ILE A 2 -7.52 23.31 -23.33
CA ILE A 2 -8.15 22.34 -22.39
C ILE A 2 -8.41 20.93 -23.00
N ARG A 3 -8.78 20.82 -24.28
CA ARG A 3 -9.03 19.51 -24.94
C ARG A 3 -7.76 18.67 -25.21
N VAL A 4 -6.62 19.31 -25.44
CA VAL A 4 -5.33 18.62 -25.71
C VAL A 4 -4.75 17.99 -24.44
N LEU A 5 -5.06 18.56 -23.27
CA LEU A 5 -4.59 18.06 -21.97
C LEU A 5 -5.54 17.03 -21.34
N GLN A 6 -6.75 16.87 -21.88
CA GLN A 6 -7.74 15.93 -21.36
C GLN A 6 -7.30 14.45 -21.40
N PRO A 7 -6.63 13.95 -22.47
CA PRO A 7 -6.10 12.59 -22.50
C PRO A 7 -5.03 12.38 -21.42
N ILE A 8 -4.09 13.33 -21.29
CA ILE A 8 -3.02 13.30 -20.29
C ILE A 8 -3.61 13.31 -18.87
N ARG A 9 -4.59 14.18 -18.61
CA ARG A 9 -5.28 14.25 -17.32
C ARG A 9 -5.99 12.95 -16.99
N SER A 10 -6.69 12.35 -17.94
CA SER A 10 -7.38 11.06 -17.76
C SER A 10 -6.42 9.89 -17.54
N PHE A 11 -5.23 9.94 -18.16
CA PHE A 11 -4.19 8.95 -17.95
C PHE A 11 -3.55 9.09 -16.56
N LEU A 12 -3.38 10.32 -16.06
CA LEU A 12 -2.70 10.59 -14.80
C LEU A 12 -3.60 10.56 -13.58
N VAL A 13 -4.88 10.96 -13.67
CA VAL A 13 -5.75 11.17 -12.50
C VAL A 13 -7.15 10.61 -12.76
N GLY A 14 -7.74 9.98 -11.74
CA GLY A 14 -9.11 9.44 -11.78
C GLY A 14 -9.16 7.92 -11.71
N ARG A 15 -10.36 7.34 -11.68
CA ARG A 15 -10.53 5.87 -11.74
C ARG A 15 -10.00 5.33 -13.06
N GLY A 16 -9.25 4.23 -13.02
CA GLY A 16 -8.59 3.62 -14.17
C GLY A 16 -7.31 4.30 -14.64
N SER A 17 -6.95 5.47 -14.09
CA SER A 17 -5.69 6.17 -14.38
C SER A 17 -4.47 5.39 -13.87
N ILE A 18 -3.26 5.76 -14.29
CA ILE A 18 -2.02 5.15 -13.80
C ILE A 18 -1.85 5.33 -12.29
N SER A 19 -2.48 6.38 -11.76
CA SER A 19 -2.35 6.74 -10.35
C SER A 19 -3.55 6.28 -9.51
N ASP A 20 -4.57 5.65 -10.12
CA ASP A 20 -5.75 5.16 -9.42
C ASP A 20 -5.37 4.24 -8.26
N ALA A 21 -5.59 4.68 -7.02
CA ALA A 21 -5.24 3.92 -5.82
C ALA A 21 -6.38 3.00 -5.32
N GLY A 22 -7.48 2.89 -6.06
CA GLY A 22 -8.68 2.15 -5.68
C GLY A 22 -9.56 2.93 -4.70
N ASP A 23 -10.08 2.24 -3.69
CA ASP A 23 -10.93 2.83 -2.66
C ASP A 23 -10.20 3.97 -1.92
N ARG A 24 -10.88 5.13 -1.83
CA ARG A 24 -10.40 6.31 -1.09
C ARG A 24 -11.16 6.41 0.24
N TYR A 25 -10.48 6.95 1.25
CA TYR A 25 -11.05 7.23 2.56
C TYR A 25 -11.06 8.73 2.82
N PRO A 26 -11.91 9.23 3.75
CA PRO A 26 -11.84 10.60 4.23
C PRO A 26 -10.45 10.94 4.78
N ALA A 27 -9.96 12.13 4.51
CA ALA A 27 -8.75 12.66 5.13
C ALA A 27 -9.09 13.13 6.55
N LEU A 28 -8.67 12.34 7.54
CA LEU A 28 -8.94 12.57 8.96
C LEU A 28 -7.67 12.90 9.72
N ASP A 29 -7.79 13.69 10.78
CA ASP A 29 -6.71 13.89 11.75
C ASP A 29 -6.67 12.77 12.81
N LYS A 30 -5.85 12.97 13.85
CA LYS A 30 -5.69 11.98 14.93
C LYS A 30 -6.92 11.83 15.82
N THR A 31 -7.84 12.79 15.81
CA THR A 31 -9.10 12.75 16.57
C THR A 31 -10.27 12.37 15.65
N SER A 32 -10.01 11.79 14.48
CA SER A 32 -11.02 11.44 13.49
C SER A 32 -11.87 12.62 12.99
N MET A 33 -11.37 13.86 13.16
CA MET A 33 -12.00 15.05 12.61
C MET A 33 -11.68 15.13 11.12
N SER A 34 -12.71 15.47 10.33
CA SER A 34 -12.58 15.67 8.89
C SER A 34 -11.93 17.01 8.54
N SER A 35 -11.80 17.29 7.24
CA SER A 35 -11.42 18.63 6.77
C SER A 35 -12.41 19.74 7.14
N VAL A 36 -13.61 19.39 7.61
CA VAL A 36 -14.61 20.31 8.13
C VAL A 36 -14.53 20.26 9.65
N SER A 37 -14.04 21.33 10.27
CA SER A 37 -13.91 21.43 11.74
C SER A 37 -15.24 21.17 12.43
N GLY A 38 -15.25 20.36 13.50
CA GLY A 38 -16.45 19.94 14.23
C GLY A 38 -17.26 18.84 13.54
N LEU A 39 -16.83 18.36 12.37
CA LEU A 39 -17.40 17.19 11.71
C LEU A 39 -16.42 16.02 11.83
N TYR A 40 -16.84 14.99 12.55
CA TYR A 40 -16.09 13.78 12.84
C TYR A 40 -16.59 12.60 12.00
N VAL A 41 -15.69 11.67 11.64
CA VAL A 41 -16.03 10.49 10.85
C VAL A 41 -15.48 9.24 11.54
N ILE A 42 -16.35 8.29 11.87
CA ILE A 42 -16.01 7.09 12.65
C ILE A 42 -16.58 5.79 12.04
N GLY A 43 -16.06 4.65 12.51
CA GLY A 43 -16.43 3.33 12.01
C GLY A 43 -15.89 3.02 10.60
N ASN A 44 -16.50 2.05 9.92
CA ASN A 44 -15.98 1.47 8.67
C ASN A 44 -15.65 2.50 7.58
N ILE A 45 -16.42 3.58 7.48
CA ILE A 45 -16.18 4.66 6.51
C ILE A 45 -14.89 5.45 6.77
N ALA A 46 -14.41 5.49 8.02
CA ALA A 46 -13.12 6.03 8.43
C ALA A 46 -11.96 5.06 8.15
N GLY A 47 -12.23 3.85 7.66
CA GLY A 47 -11.22 2.81 7.43
C GLY A 47 -10.97 1.89 8.63
N THR A 48 -11.89 1.83 9.58
CA THR A 48 -11.90 0.85 10.69
C THR A 48 -12.96 -0.23 10.43
N PRO A 49 -12.60 -1.32 9.73
CA PRO A 49 -13.58 -2.22 9.13
C PRO A 49 -14.21 -3.22 10.10
N ASP A 50 -13.71 -3.35 11.32
CA ASP A 50 -14.20 -4.28 12.34
C ASP A 50 -15.05 -3.61 13.42
N ILE A 51 -15.86 -4.43 14.09
CA ILE A 51 -16.83 -3.98 15.10
C ILE A 51 -16.12 -3.40 16.32
N ARG A 52 -15.01 -3.99 16.78
CA ARG A 52 -14.25 -3.50 17.94
C ARG A 52 -13.69 -2.10 17.70
N ALA A 53 -13.02 -1.88 16.58
CA ALA A 53 -12.49 -0.58 16.20
C ALA A 53 -13.60 0.44 15.97
N ALA A 54 -14.75 0.03 15.43
CA ALA A 54 -15.93 0.88 15.31
C ALA A 54 -16.44 1.33 16.69
N LEU A 55 -16.64 0.39 17.62
CA LEU A 55 -17.05 0.66 19.01
C LEU A 55 -16.07 1.60 19.72
N ASN A 56 -14.78 1.29 19.65
CA ASN A 56 -13.71 2.09 20.25
C ASN A 56 -13.69 3.51 19.68
N SER A 57 -13.77 3.65 18.34
CA SER A 57 -13.81 4.97 17.70
C SER A 57 -15.01 5.79 18.15
N GLY A 58 -16.19 5.17 18.31
CA GLY A 58 -17.37 5.85 18.83
C GLY A 58 -17.19 6.34 20.26
N SER A 59 -16.70 5.48 21.15
CA SER A 59 -16.47 5.86 22.55
C SER A 59 -15.38 6.92 22.71
N ASP A 60 -14.30 6.85 21.92
CA ASP A 60 -13.22 7.83 21.97
C ASP A 60 -13.70 9.22 21.50
N ILE A 61 -14.51 9.29 20.44
CA ILE A 61 -15.12 10.56 19.98
C ILE A 61 -16.13 11.10 20.98
N GLY A 62 -16.95 10.25 21.61
CA GLY A 62 -17.86 10.69 22.67
C GLY A 62 -17.11 11.40 23.81
N ARG A 63 -15.98 10.84 24.29
CA ARG A 63 -15.15 11.46 25.35
C ARG A 63 -14.42 12.71 24.85
N HIS A 64 -14.06 12.76 23.58
CA HIS A 64 -13.45 13.95 22.99
C HIS A 64 -14.42 15.12 22.96
N LEU A 65 -15.64 14.89 22.45
CA LEU A 65 -16.71 15.88 22.37
C LEU A 65 -17.15 16.35 23.75
N GLU A 66 -17.20 15.45 24.75
CA GLU A 66 -17.41 15.84 26.15
C GLU A 66 -16.42 16.93 26.58
N ARG A 67 -15.12 16.72 26.35
CA ARG A 67 -14.09 17.70 26.75
C ARG A 67 -14.12 18.98 25.91
N GLU A 68 -14.33 18.85 24.60
CA GLU A 68 -14.34 19.98 23.68
C GLU A 68 -15.53 20.91 23.92
N LEU A 69 -16.72 20.32 24.14
CA LEU A 69 -17.97 21.05 24.27
C LEU A 69 -18.34 21.36 25.74
N ALA A 70 -17.60 20.83 26.73
CA ALA A 70 -17.79 21.13 28.15
C ALA A 70 -17.52 22.58 28.55
N THR A 71 -16.82 23.36 27.72
CA THR A 71 -16.56 24.78 28.02
C THR A 71 -17.81 25.61 27.69
N PRO A 72 -18.52 26.18 28.68
CA PRO A 72 -19.73 26.96 28.44
C PRO A 72 -19.33 28.40 28.11
N GLY A 73 -18.83 28.63 26.90
CA GLY A 73 -18.78 29.96 26.31
C GLY A 73 -19.90 30.10 25.28
N ASP A 74 -20.55 31.27 25.22
CA ASP A 74 -21.64 31.67 24.29
C ASP A 74 -22.09 30.56 23.33
N ALA A 75 -22.80 29.57 23.87
CA ALA A 75 -23.21 28.42 23.09
C ALA A 75 -24.22 28.93 22.05
N PRO A 76 -23.97 28.71 20.75
CA PRO A 76 -24.89 29.16 19.72
C PRO A 76 -26.26 28.52 19.94
N ASP A 77 -27.32 29.26 19.65
CA ASP A 77 -28.69 28.74 19.71
C ASP A 77 -28.86 27.65 18.64
N VAL A 78 -28.91 26.40 19.11
CA VAL A 78 -28.98 25.20 18.29
C VAL A 78 -29.89 24.16 18.95
N ASP A 79 -30.44 23.27 18.13
CA ASP A 79 -31.29 22.17 18.59
C ASP A 79 -30.48 21.16 19.43
N PHE A 80 -29.26 20.82 18.98
CA PHE A 80 -28.40 19.83 19.62
C PHE A 80 -26.93 20.28 19.72
N ASP A 81 -26.23 19.88 20.78
CA ASP A 81 -24.78 20.01 20.85
C ASP A 81 -24.10 19.06 19.85
N VAL A 82 -24.63 17.83 19.73
CA VAL A 82 -24.07 16.79 18.85
C VAL A 82 -25.17 16.07 18.07
N VAL A 83 -25.03 15.96 16.76
CA VAL A 83 -25.86 15.05 15.95
C VAL A 83 -25.00 13.89 15.44
N ILE A 84 -25.42 12.66 15.73
CA ILE A 84 -24.78 11.43 15.26
C ILE A 84 -25.59 10.86 14.10
N VAL A 85 -24.93 10.58 12.99
CA VAL A 85 -25.55 10.05 11.77
C VAL A 85 -25.16 8.58 11.62
N GLY A 86 -26.15 7.70 11.77
CA GLY A 86 -26.02 6.25 11.79
C GLY A 86 -26.13 5.67 13.21
N ALA A 87 -26.96 4.65 13.37
CA ALA A 87 -27.11 3.89 14.63
C ALA A 87 -26.48 2.49 14.52
N GLY A 88 -25.33 2.39 13.85
CA GLY A 88 -24.47 1.21 13.88
C GLY A 88 -23.61 1.13 15.15
N PRO A 89 -22.71 0.15 15.28
CA PRO A 89 -21.85 -0.03 16.46
C PRO A 89 -21.11 1.25 16.90
N ALA A 90 -20.50 1.97 15.95
CA ALA A 90 -19.78 3.21 16.24
C ALA A 90 -20.71 4.32 16.77
N GLY A 91 -21.88 4.50 16.14
CA GLY A 91 -22.86 5.51 16.53
C GLY A 91 -23.45 5.26 17.92
N VAL A 92 -23.87 4.01 18.20
CA VAL A 92 -24.42 3.66 19.52
C VAL A 92 -23.36 3.72 20.63
N ALA A 93 -22.10 3.37 20.33
CA ALA A 93 -20.99 3.50 21.28
C ALA A 93 -20.65 4.96 21.61
N CYS A 94 -20.77 5.86 20.64
CA CYS A 94 -20.66 7.31 20.85
C CYS A 94 -21.82 7.81 21.73
N GLY A 95 -23.05 7.46 21.36
CA GLY A 95 -24.25 7.81 22.12
C GLY A 95 -24.23 7.32 23.57
N ALA A 96 -23.71 6.11 23.82
CA ALA A 96 -23.59 5.56 25.18
C ALA A 96 -22.65 6.37 26.07
N VAL A 97 -21.61 6.99 25.50
CA VAL A 97 -20.73 7.91 26.23
C VAL A 97 -21.44 9.24 26.47
N LEU A 98 -22.03 9.84 25.42
CA LEU A 98 -22.74 11.12 25.53
C LEU A 98 -23.95 11.07 26.47
N ARG A 99 -24.59 9.90 26.61
CA ARG A 99 -25.71 9.72 27.55
C ARG A 99 -25.32 9.95 29.01
N ARG A 100 -24.03 9.89 29.34
CA ARG A 100 -23.49 10.15 30.69
C ARG A 100 -23.07 11.61 30.89
N THR A 101 -23.25 12.46 29.89
CA THR A 101 -22.87 13.88 29.91
C THR A 101 -24.11 14.76 29.91
N SER A 102 -23.92 16.07 30.07
CA SER A 102 -24.99 17.09 29.97
C SER A 102 -25.26 17.55 28.53
N LEU A 103 -24.55 17.01 27.53
CA LEU A 103 -24.69 17.43 26.14
C LEU A 103 -26.01 16.96 25.53
N ARG A 104 -26.70 17.86 24.83
CA ARG A 104 -27.91 17.52 24.06
C ARG A 104 -27.48 16.83 22.77
N PHE A 105 -27.91 15.59 22.54
CA PHE A 105 -27.56 14.88 21.32
C PHE A 105 -28.72 14.08 20.73
N GLN A 106 -28.64 13.85 19.42
CA GLN A 106 -29.62 13.07 18.66
C GLN A 106 -28.90 12.11 17.72
N ILE A 107 -29.32 10.84 17.69
CA ILE A 107 -28.87 9.84 16.72
C ILE A 107 -29.92 9.73 15.62
N LEU A 108 -29.50 9.84 14.35
CA LEU A 108 -30.35 9.72 13.17
C LEU A 108 -30.00 8.42 12.43
N GLU A 109 -30.98 7.57 12.17
CA GLU A 109 -30.78 6.31 11.46
C GLU A 109 -31.77 6.16 10.31
N ARG A 110 -31.25 5.96 9.09
CA ARG A 110 -32.06 5.84 7.87
C ARG A 110 -33.04 4.66 7.93
N THR A 111 -32.65 3.58 8.59
CA THR A 111 -33.41 2.34 8.64
C THR A 111 -33.82 2.03 10.07
N ARG A 112 -33.03 1.21 10.76
CA ARG A 112 -33.25 0.80 12.15
C ARG A 112 -31.92 0.63 12.87
N THR A 113 -31.96 0.66 14.19
CA THR A 113 -30.78 0.49 15.05
C THR A 113 -30.06 -0.83 14.76
N LEU A 114 -28.75 -0.78 14.56
CA LEU A 114 -27.88 -1.91 14.18
C LEU A 114 -28.29 -2.63 12.88
N ALA A 115 -28.83 -1.90 11.89
CA ALA A 115 -29.35 -2.46 10.64
C ALA A 115 -28.45 -3.49 9.96
N THR A 116 -27.14 -3.22 9.85
CA THR A 116 -26.19 -4.15 9.19
C THR A 116 -26.10 -5.49 9.91
N ILE A 117 -25.96 -5.48 11.24
CA ILE A 117 -25.83 -6.72 12.03
C ILE A 117 -27.16 -7.48 11.98
N ARG A 118 -28.29 -6.76 12.05
CA ARG A 118 -29.64 -7.35 11.94
C ARG A 118 -29.96 -7.93 10.55
N ALA A 119 -29.23 -7.53 9.52
CA ALA A 119 -29.38 -8.08 8.17
C ALA A 119 -28.59 -9.39 7.97
N PHE A 120 -27.67 -9.73 8.88
CA PHE A 120 -26.95 -11.00 8.83
C PHE A 120 -27.84 -12.15 9.30
N LYS A 121 -27.53 -13.37 8.82
CA LYS A 121 -28.14 -14.57 9.38
C LYS A 121 -27.72 -14.69 10.85
N PRO A 122 -28.62 -15.13 11.76
CA PRO A 122 -28.32 -15.22 13.19
C PRO A 122 -27.08 -16.05 13.51
N ASP A 123 -26.79 -17.08 12.73
CA ASP A 123 -25.66 -18.01 12.88
C ASP A 123 -24.36 -17.53 12.21
N LEU A 124 -24.36 -16.37 11.54
CA LEU A 124 -23.15 -15.81 10.94
C LEU A 124 -22.13 -15.49 12.03
N VAL A 125 -20.95 -16.11 11.93
CA VAL A 125 -19.83 -15.85 12.84
C VAL A 125 -19.28 -14.44 12.62
N LEU A 126 -19.23 -13.68 13.70
CA LEU A 126 -18.64 -12.36 13.81
C LEU A 126 -17.33 -12.49 14.59
N TYR A 127 -16.22 -12.47 13.86
CA TYR A 127 -14.90 -12.54 14.47
C TYR A 127 -14.57 -11.24 15.18
N ASP A 128 -13.94 -11.35 16.34
CA ASP A 128 -13.30 -10.27 17.06
C ASP A 128 -11.99 -9.86 16.38
N ALA A 129 -12.14 -9.31 15.19
CA ALA A 129 -11.04 -8.88 14.37
C ALA A 129 -10.33 -7.69 15.03
N VAL A 130 -9.00 -7.73 15.09
CA VAL A 130 -8.22 -6.70 15.78
C VAL A 130 -7.63 -5.73 14.76
N THR A 131 -8.20 -4.53 14.67
CA THR A 131 -7.56 -3.38 14.02
C THR A 131 -7.25 -2.29 15.04
N GLY A 132 -5.98 -1.93 15.18
CA GLY A 132 -5.57 -0.89 16.11
C GLY A 132 -5.43 -1.42 17.53
N ASP A 133 -6.20 -0.86 18.46
CA ASP A 133 -6.10 -1.23 19.88
C ASP A 133 -6.79 -2.56 20.16
N PRO A 134 -6.08 -3.55 20.76
CA PRO A 134 -6.67 -4.83 21.08
C PRO A 134 -7.68 -4.76 22.25
N ALA A 135 -7.73 -3.70 23.06
CA ALA A 135 -8.69 -3.61 24.16
C ALA A 135 -10.03 -3.00 23.69
N ASN A 136 -11.15 -3.61 24.08
CA ASN A 136 -12.47 -2.99 23.93
C ASN A 136 -12.68 -1.95 25.06
N ARG A 137 -12.80 -0.68 24.69
CA ARG A 137 -13.01 0.46 25.60
C ARG A 137 -14.44 0.98 25.62
N SER A 138 -15.34 0.33 24.89
CA SER A 138 -16.73 0.75 24.78
C SER A 138 -17.60 0.17 25.89
N ALA A 139 -18.81 0.71 26.04
CA ALA A 139 -19.81 0.15 26.95
C ALA A 139 -20.44 -1.17 26.43
N PHE A 140 -20.12 -1.56 25.19
CA PHE A 140 -20.71 -2.72 24.53
C PHE A 140 -19.69 -3.87 24.50
N PRO A 141 -19.94 -4.98 25.21
CA PRO A 141 -19.05 -6.14 25.19
C PRO A 141 -19.04 -6.77 23.79
N TYR A 142 -17.87 -7.18 23.31
CA TYR A 142 -17.71 -7.78 21.99
C TYR A 142 -16.50 -8.70 21.96
N GLU A 143 -16.74 -9.96 21.65
CA GLU A 143 -15.78 -11.04 21.47
C GLU A 143 -16.28 -11.92 20.31
N ASP A 144 -15.54 -12.99 19.96
CA ASP A 144 -15.98 -13.95 18.94
C ASP A 144 -17.40 -14.47 19.27
N THR A 145 -18.35 -14.24 18.37
CA THR A 145 -19.76 -14.55 18.60
C THR A 145 -20.50 -14.73 17.27
N THR A 146 -21.80 -14.98 17.32
CA THR A 146 -22.69 -14.96 16.15
C THR A 146 -23.51 -13.66 16.10
N ALA A 147 -24.01 -13.28 14.93
CA ALA A 147 -24.82 -12.08 14.79
C ALA A 147 -26.08 -12.08 15.67
N GLY A 148 -26.71 -13.25 15.86
CA GLY A 148 -27.88 -13.41 16.72
C GLY A 148 -27.55 -13.24 18.20
N GLU A 149 -26.50 -13.90 18.68
CA GLU A 149 -26.03 -13.79 20.07
C GLU A 149 -25.57 -12.37 20.39
N LEU A 150 -24.86 -11.71 19.48
CA LEU A 150 -24.43 -10.32 19.67
C LEU A 150 -25.62 -9.37 19.86
N LEU A 151 -26.67 -9.54 19.05
CA LEU A 151 -27.89 -8.74 19.18
C LEU A 151 -28.60 -9.04 20.50
N ALA A 152 -28.70 -10.31 20.90
CA ALA A 152 -29.29 -10.69 22.18
C ALA A 152 -28.51 -10.12 23.38
N LEU A 153 -27.19 -10.03 23.27
CA LEU A 153 -26.31 -9.44 24.28
C LEU A 153 -26.48 -7.92 24.38
N TRP A 154 -26.61 -7.21 23.25
CA TRP A 154 -26.68 -5.75 23.23
C TRP A 154 -28.09 -5.18 23.42
N GLN A 155 -29.13 -5.96 23.12
CA GLN A 155 -30.52 -5.51 23.21
C GLN A 155 -30.88 -4.97 24.61
N PRO A 156 -30.60 -5.66 25.73
CA PRO A 156 -30.89 -5.13 27.07
C PRO A 156 -30.06 -3.87 27.42
N LEU A 157 -28.84 -3.76 26.90
CA LEU A 157 -27.99 -2.59 27.11
C LEU A 157 -28.56 -1.35 26.42
N LEU A 158 -29.04 -1.51 25.19
CA LEU A 158 -29.68 -0.42 24.43
C LEU A 158 -30.97 0.05 25.12
N GLU A 159 -31.79 -0.88 25.60
CA GLU A 159 -33.02 -0.59 26.34
C GLU A 159 -32.73 0.17 27.65
N LYS A 160 -31.68 -0.23 28.38
CA LYS A 160 -31.24 0.47 29.60
C LYS A 160 -30.70 1.88 29.33
N LEU A 161 -29.97 2.08 28.22
CA LEU A 161 -29.37 3.38 27.91
C LEU A 161 -30.41 4.42 27.46
N GLN A 162 -31.52 3.98 26.85
CA GLN A 162 -32.55 4.84 26.27
C GLN A 162 -31.94 5.96 25.42
N LEU A 163 -31.11 5.57 24.45
CA LEU A 163 -30.47 6.53 23.55
C LEU A 163 -31.53 7.24 22.69
N PRO A 164 -31.42 8.56 22.46
CA PRO A 164 -32.31 9.29 21.57
C PRO A 164 -32.01 8.91 20.12
N ILE A 165 -32.67 7.88 19.60
CA ILE A 165 -32.51 7.39 18.23
C ILE A 165 -33.80 7.66 17.44
N LEU A 166 -33.68 8.43 16.36
CA LEU A 166 -34.72 8.63 15.37
C LEU A 166 -34.46 7.69 14.19
N GLU A 167 -35.16 6.57 14.18
CA GLU A 167 -35.16 5.62 13.06
C GLU A 167 -35.93 6.20 11.85
N GLN A 168 -35.80 5.55 10.68
CA GLN A 168 -36.40 5.99 9.41
C GLN A 168 -36.04 7.44 9.00
N THR A 169 -34.93 7.98 9.53
CA THR A 169 -34.51 9.36 9.28
C THR A 169 -33.21 9.40 8.50
N SER A 170 -33.28 9.86 7.25
CA SER A 170 -32.10 10.02 6.39
C SER A 170 -31.67 11.47 6.30
N ILE A 171 -30.36 11.70 6.19
CA ILE A 171 -29.81 13.03 5.90
C ILE A 171 -29.66 13.21 4.39
N ALA A 172 -30.17 14.32 3.88
CA ALA A 172 -29.98 14.75 2.50
C ALA A 172 -28.68 15.55 2.32
N ASN A 173 -28.40 16.47 3.26
CA ASN A 173 -27.26 17.38 3.19
C ASN A 173 -26.79 17.84 4.59
N VAL A 174 -25.51 18.17 4.71
CA VAL A 174 -24.91 18.79 5.92
C VAL A 174 -24.07 19.98 5.48
N THR A 175 -24.41 21.17 5.95
CA THR A 175 -23.65 22.38 5.63
C THR A 175 -23.26 23.13 6.90
N LYS A 176 -22.05 23.68 6.93
CA LYS A 176 -21.59 24.51 8.05
C LYS A 176 -21.77 25.98 7.70
N ARG A 177 -22.57 26.71 8.49
CA ARG A 177 -22.83 28.16 8.33
C ARG A 177 -22.62 28.87 9.66
N ARG A 178 -21.85 29.97 9.65
CA ARG A 178 -21.60 30.82 10.84
C ARG A 178 -21.15 30.04 12.09
N GLY A 179 -20.38 28.96 11.91
CA GLY A 179 -19.89 28.12 13.01
C GLY A 179 -20.81 26.96 13.43
N VAL A 180 -22.05 26.92 12.94
CA VAL A 180 -23.06 25.89 13.25
C VAL A 180 -23.28 24.97 12.05
N PHE A 181 -23.66 23.72 12.29
CA PHE A 181 -24.10 22.79 11.24
C PHE A 181 -25.61 22.85 11.05
N GLU A 182 -26.03 23.03 9.81
CA GLU A 182 -27.41 22.86 9.36
C GLU A 182 -27.52 21.50 8.65
N LEU A 183 -28.32 20.59 9.19
CA LEU A 183 -28.58 19.27 8.65
C LEU A 183 -29.97 19.25 8.02
N GLU A 184 -30.05 18.94 6.72
CA GLU A 184 -31.30 18.80 6.00
C GLU A 184 -31.68 17.32 5.94
N LEU A 185 -32.85 16.99 6.49
CA LEU A 185 -33.40 15.64 6.46
C LEU A 185 -34.07 15.37 5.11
N ALA A 186 -34.15 14.11 4.70
CA ALA A 186 -34.81 13.72 3.45
C ALA A 186 -36.31 14.09 3.40
N GLY A 187 -36.95 14.26 4.57
CA GLY A 187 -38.33 14.74 4.70
C GLY A 187 -38.49 16.26 4.58
N GLY A 188 -37.40 17.02 4.40
CA GLY A 188 -37.41 18.49 4.27
C GLY A 188 -37.27 19.25 5.59
N GLU A 189 -37.38 18.58 6.73
CA GLU A 189 -37.07 19.14 8.05
C GLU A 189 -35.58 19.49 8.19
N ARG A 190 -35.27 20.49 9.00
CA ARG A 190 -33.89 20.96 9.25
C ARG A 190 -33.59 20.93 10.73
N LEU A 191 -32.39 20.48 11.07
CA LEU A 191 -31.84 20.46 12.42
C LEU A 191 -30.54 21.26 12.47
N THR A 192 -30.24 21.82 13.63
CA THR A 192 -29.00 22.56 13.88
C THR A 192 -28.15 21.88 14.96
N ALA A 193 -26.82 21.87 14.74
CA ALA A 193 -25.89 21.25 15.67
C ALA A 193 -24.55 22.00 15.80
N ARG A 194 -23.91 21.94 16.98
CA ARG A 194 -22.52 22.44 17.16
C ARG A 194 -21.50 21.51 16.52
N SER A 195 -21.69 20.20 16.65
CA SER A 195 -20.83 19.16 16.07
C SER A 195 -21.64 18.04 15.43
N VAL A 196 -21.06 17.40 14.41
CA VAL A 196 -21.67 16.28 13.69
C VAL A 196 -20.73 15.08 13.68
N VAL A 197 -21.25 13.90 13.96
CA VAL A 197 -20.50 12.63 13.91
C VAL A 197 -21.09 11.74 12.83
N LEU A 198 -20.35 11.49 11.75
CA LEU A 198 -20.76 10.58 10.69
C LEU A 198 -20.28 9.15 11.00
N SER A 199 -21.23 8.23 11.14
CA SER A 199 -21.01 6.82 11.45
C SER A 199 -21.83 5.87 10.56
N VAL A 200 -22.13 6.31 9.34
CA VAL A 200 -23.02 5.64 8.37
C VAL A 200 -22.49 4.28 7.84
N GLY A 201 -21.28 3.90 8.22
CA GLY A 201 -20.62 2.69 7.75
C GLY A 201 -20.30 2.73 6.26
N LYS A 202 -19.88 1.60 5.71
CA LYS A 202 -19.73 1.39 4.28
C LYS A 202 -20.61 0.19 3.97
N LEU A 203 -21.85 0.40 3.53
CA LEU A 203 -22.57 -0.71 2.94
C LEU A 203 -21.72 -1.17 1.76
N ILE A 204 -21.38 -2.46 1.78
CA ILE A 204 -20.72 -3.12 0.66
C ILE A 204 -21.51 -2.67 -0.56
N ARG A 205 -20.83 -2.00 -1.52
CA ARG A 205 -21.43 -1.69 -2.80
C ARG A 205 -21.74 -3.04 -3.43
N LEU A 206 -22.95 -3.52 -3.20
CA LEU A 206 -23.49 -4.70 -3.84
C LEU A 206 -23.81 -4.24 -5.25
N GLU A 207 -22.77 -4.17 -6.08
CA GLU A 207 -23.00 -4.09 -7.52
C GLU A 207 -23.79 -5.34 -7.87
N LYS A 208 -24.96 -5.17 -8.49
CA LYS A 208 -25.59 -6.28 -9.19
C LYS A 208 -24.49 -6.84 -10.08
N LEU A 209 -24.05 -8.07 -9.80
CA LEU A 209 -23.29 -8.84 -10.76
C LEU A 209 -24.09 -8.73 -12.06
N GLY A 210 -23.49 -8.15 -13.11
CA GLY A 210 -24.07 -8.08 -14.44
C GLY A 210 -24.17 -9.48 -15.04
N ALA A 211 -24.80 -10.41 -14.34
CA ALA A 211 -25.00 -11.80 -14.67
C ALA A 211 -26.06 -11.98 -15.77
N ALA A 212 -26.13 -11.02 -16.68
CA ALA A 212 -26.63 -11.27 -18.02
C ALA A 212 -25.42 -11.72 -18.86
N GLN A 213 -24.88 -12.93 -18.61
CA GLN A 213 -24.14 -13.75 -19.60
C GLN A 213 -23.53 -15.06 -19.07
N GLU A 214 -23.33 -15.25 -17.77
CA GLU A 214 -23.05 -16.58 -17.20
C GLU A 214 -24.28 -17.08 -16.45
N LYS A 215 -24.79 -18.27 -16.83
CA LYS A 215 -25.82 -19.00 -16.07
C LYS A 215 -25.26 -19.35 -14.68
N LEU A 216 -25.31 -18.41 -13.76
CA LEU A 216 -25.10 -18.68 -12.34
C LEU A 216 -26.27 -19.55 -11.88
N ASP A 217 -25.97 -20.76 -11.39
CA ASP A 217 -26.96 -21.59 -10.73
C ASP A 217 -27.39 -20.89 -9.44
N CYS A 218 -28.60 -20.31 -9.45
CA CYS A 218 -29.15 -19.57 -8.32
C CYS A 218 -29.23 -20.42 -7.03
N ARG A 219 -29.14 -21.76 -7.13
CA ARG A 219 -29.08 -22.67 -5.97
C ARG A 219 -27.78 -22.55 -5.18
N ALA A 220 -26.69 -22.05 -5.78
CA ALA A 220 -25.39 -21.85 -5.12
C ALA A 220 -25.27 -20.50 -4.39
N ILE A 221 -26.29 -19.63 -4.47
CA ILE A 221 -26.31 -18.34 -3.77
C ILE A 221 -26.86 -18.58 -2.36
N GLU A 222 -25.98 -18.83 -1.40
CA GLU A 222 -26.35 -19.07 0.00
C GLU A 222 -26.86 -17.81 0.72
N HIS A 223 -26.53 -16.62 0.20
CA HIS A 223 -26.79 -15.32 0.82
C HIS A 223 -27.26 -14.29 -0.21
N SER A 224 -28.42 -13.68 0.04
CA SER A 224 -28.96 -12.54 -0.69
C SER A 224 -29.24 -11.42 0.30
N VAL A 225 -28.63 -10.25 0.09
CA VAL A 225 -28.98 -9.04 0.84
C VAL A 225 -30.07 -8.33 0.05
N GLY A 226 -31.32 -8.76 0.26
CA GLY A 226 -32.55 -8.08 -0.16
C GLY A 226 -32.77 -7.86 -1.67
N LYS A 227 -34.00 -8.10 -2.13
CA LYS A 227 -34.52 -7.38 -3.31
C LYS A 227 -34.71 -5.93 -2.89
N ALA A 228 -33.76 -5.07 -3.22
CA ALA A 228 -34.02 -3.64 -3.26
C ALA A 228 -34.34 -3.28 -4.72
N ASP A 229 -35.59 -2.92 -4.98
CA ASP A 229 -35.97 -2.03 -6.08
C ASP A 229 -35.35 -0.62 -5.92
N GLN A 230 -34.41 -0.45 -5.00
CA GLN A 230 -33.57 0.73 -4.96
C GLN A 230 -32.43 0.53 -5.97
N PRO A 231 -32.35 1.35 -7.02
CA PRO A 231 -31.19 1.35 -7.89
C PRO A 231 -29.93 1.48 -7.03
N ALA A 232 -28.83 0.87 -7.47
CA ALA A 232 -27.51 1.04 -6.89
C ALA A 232 -27.08 2.51 -7.04
N THR A 233 -27.69 3.41 -6.28
CA THR A 233 -27.34 4.81 -6.20
C THR A 233 -26.20 4.95 -5.21
N SER A 234 -25.32 5.89 -5.51
CA SER A 234 -24.03 6.18 -4.90
C SER A 234 -24.08 6.69 -3.45
N THR A 235 -25.13 6.39 -2.68
CA THR A 235 -25.58 7.24 -1.58
C THR A 235 -24.62 7.39 -0.40
N ASP A 236 -23.78 6.40 -0.06
CA ASP A 236 -22.97 6.51 1.16
C ASP A 236 -21.69 7.35 0.94
N CYS A 237 -21.09 7.27 -0.26
CA CYS A 237 -20.00 8.18 -0.65
C CYS A 237 -20.53 9.57 -1.02
N ASP A 238 -21.76 9.66 -1.55
CA ASP A 238 -22.43 10.93 -1.80
C ASP A 238 -22.57 11.76 -0.52
N VAL A 239 -22.88 11.16 0.63
CA VAL A 239 -22.96 11.93 1.90
C VAL A 239 -21.61 12.56 2.24
N ILE A 240 -20.50 11.83 2.10
CA ILE A 240 -19.15 12.38 2.35
C ILE A 240 -18.86 13.56 1.42
N GLU A 241 -19.12 13.39 0.12
CA GLU A 241 -18.86 14.42 -0.89
C GLU A 241 -19.80 15.63 -0.72
N ARG A 242 -21.07 15.42 -0.37
CA ARG A 242 -22.06 16.47 -0.07
C ARG A 242 -21.69 17.27 1.17
N CYS A 243 -21.15 16.62 2.20
CA CYS A 243 -20.64 17.27 3.41
C CYS A 243 -19.36 18.09 3.17
N GLY A 244 -18.81 18.12 1.94
CA GLY A 244 -17.57 18.81 1.63
C GLY A 244 -16.34 18.19 2.28
N ILE A 245 -16.44 16.93 2.71
CA ILE A 245 -15.34 16.21 3.36
C ILE A 245 -14.31 15.85 2.30
N ARG A 246 -13.07 16.22 2.61
CA ARG A 246 -11.93 15.94 1.76
C ARG A 246 -11.59 14.46 1.82
N MET A 247 -11.43 13.85 0.65
CA MET A 247 -10.88 12.50 0.52
C MET A 247 -9.35 12.53 0.52
N GLU A 248 -8.74 11.44 0.96
CA GLU A 248 -7.31 11.19 0.75
C GLU A 248 -6.94 11.46 -0.71
N ARG A 249 -5.78 12.10 -0.92
CA ARG A 249 -5.23 12.44 -2.25
C ARG A 249 -6.00 13.51 -3.03
N SER A 250 -6.81 14.36 -2.39
CA SER A 250 -7.25 15.61 -3.02
C SER A 250 -6.03 16.50 -3.31
N LEU A 251 -5.82 16.90 -4.56
CA LEU A 251 -4.76 17.82 -4.97
C LEU A 251 -5.14 19.25 -4.54
N ASP A 252 -4.98 19.55 -3.26
CA ASP A 252 -5.14 20.91 -2.73
C ASP A 252 -3.83 21.71 -2.88
N ALA A 253 -3.87 23.02 -2.61
CA ALA A 253 -2.69 23.87 -2.74
C ALA A 253 -1.50 23.38 -1.91
N LYS A 254 -1.74 22.81 -0.72
CA LYS A 254 -0.70 22.24 0.15
C LYS A 254 -0.12 20.96 -0.43
N GLY A 255 -0.96 20.05 -0.90
CA GLY A 255 -0.53 18.82 -1.57
C GLY A 255 0.24 19.10 -2.85
N LEU A 256 -0.18 20.09 -3.64
CA LEU A 256 0.51 20.55 -4.84
C LEU A 256 1.84 21.23 -4.51
N ALA A 257 1.89 22.07 -3.48
CA ALA A 257 3.14 22.69 -3.02
C ALA A 257 4.13 21.63 -2.51
N PHE A 258 3.67 20.68 -1.69
CA PHE A 258 4.48 19.55 -1.24
C PHE A 258 4.99 18.73 -2.43
N ALA A 259 4.12 18.45 -3.40
CA ALA A 259 4.47 17.73 -4.60
C ALA A 259 5.57 18.44 -5.39
N ALA A 260 5.40 19.73 -5.64
CA ALA A 260 6.35 20.55 -6.37
C ALA A 260 7.69 20.63 -5.63
N LEU A 261 7.68 20.86 -4.32
CA LEU A 261 8.89 20.91 -3.49
C LEU A 261 9.62 19.57 -3.44
N TRP A 262 8.88 18.46 -3.32
CA TRP A 262 9.46 17.11 -3.32
C TRP A 262 10.13 16.78 -4.65
N VAL A 263 9.40 16.93 -5.76
CA VAL A 263 9.92 16.66 -7.10
C VAL A 263 11.11 17.57 -7.41
N THR A 264 10.98 18.86 -7.14
CA THR A 264 12.07 19.83 -7.36
C THR A 264 13.28 19.52 -6.48
N GLY A 265 13.07 19.16 -5.22
CA GLY A 265 14.16 18.79 -4.30
C GLY A 265 14.90 17.54 -4.73
N VAL A 266 14.18 16.48 -5.15
CA VAL A 266 14.79 15.26 -5.69
C VAL A 266 15.56 15.55 -6.97
N VAL A 267 14.96 16.29 -7.91
CA VAL A 267 15.62 16.66 -9.17
C VAL A 267 16.85 17.53 -8.90
N ALA A 268 16.75 18.56 -8.06
CA ALA A 268 17.86 19.45 -7.73
C ALA A 268 19.00 18.69 -7.04
N MET A 269 18.68 17.78 -6.12
CA MET A 269 19.69 16.94 -5.45
C MET A 269 20.45 16.07 -6.45
N TYR A 270 19.75 15.34 -7.32
CA TYR A 270 20.41 14.48 -8.32
C TYR A 270 21.08 15.29 -9.43
N TRP A 271 20.52 16.44 -9.80
CA TRP A 271 21.15 17.37 -10.73
C TRP A 271 22.48 17.88 -10.18
N TRP A 272 22.51 18.28 -8.91
CA TRP A 272 23.76 18.66 -8.23
C TRP A 272 24.73 17.49 -8.16
N LEU A 273 24.26 16.28 -7.85
CA LEU A 273 25.10 15.08 -7.73
C LEU A 273 25.75 14.63 -9.05
N TYR A 274 25.16 14.97 -10.19
CA TYR A 274 25.64 14.56 -11.51
C TYR A 274 26.21 15.70 -12.36
N TYR A 275 25.80 16.95 -12.13
CA TYR A 275 26.19 18.11 -12.93
C TYR A 275 26.71 19.28 -12.06
N GLY A 276 26.95 19.05 -10.77
CA GLY A 276 27.47 20.05 -9.86
C GLY A 276 28.91 20.48 -10.20
N PRO A 277 29.34 21.66 -9.71
CA PRO A 277 30.68 22.20 -9.98
C PRO A 277 31.77 21.23 -9.50
N THR A 278 32.80 21.02 -10.32
CA THR A 278 33.95 20.19 -9.95
C THR A 278 35.03 21.02 -9.26
N ASP A 279 35.79 20.41 -8.36
CA ASP A 279 37.01 21.00 -7.79
C ASP A 279 38.15 21.03 -8.83
N ALA A 280 39.30 21.60 -8.45
CA ALA A 280 40.47 21.73 -9.32
C ALA A 280 41.08 20.37 -9.73
N LEU A 281 40.67 19.26 -9.10
CA LEU A 281 41.05 17.88 -9.41
C LEU A 281 39.98 17.15 -10.24
N GLY A 282 38.93 17.86 -10.69
CA GLY A 282 37.84 17.30 -11.49
C GLY A 282 36.81 16.48 -10.69
N ARG A 283 36.82 16.54 -9.35
CA ARG A 283 35.87 15.84 -8.48
C ARG A 283 34.65 16.70 -8.25
N GLN A 284 33.44 16.15 -8.33
CA GLN A 284 32.22 16.93 -8.06
C GLN A 284 32.18 17.44 -6.62
N ARG A 285 31.98 18.75 -6.44
CA ARG A 285 31.77 19.41 -5.15
C ARG A 285 30.35 19.13 -4.69
N ILE A 286 30.18 18.06 -3.92
CA ILE A 286 28.97 17.85 -3.11
C ILE A 286 29.10 18.72 -1.85
N PRO A 287 28.01 19.28 -1.30
CA PRO A 287 28.04 19.80 0.07
C PRO A 287 28.75 18.78 0.98
N PHE A 288 29.66 19.23 1.85
CA PHE A 288 30.50 18.36 2.70
C PHE A 288 31.67 17.64 1.99
N THR A 289 32.06 18.00 0.77
CA THR A 289 33.35 17.52 0.21
C THR A 289 34.56 18.23 0.82
N ASP A 290 34.36 19.41 1.41
CA ASP A 290 35.41 20.20 2.08
C ASP A 290 35.97 19.52 3.35
N VAL A 291 35.32 18.46 3.86
CA VAL A 291 35.85 17.60 4.95
C VAL A 291 36.74 16.45 4.44
N GLY A 292 37.15 16.46 3.18
CA GLY A 292 38.14 15.52 2.63
C GLY A 292 37.60 14.11 2.29
N LEU A 293 36.29 13.91 2.35
CA LEU A 293 35.64 12.63 2.02
C LEU A 293 35.13 12.61 0.57
N PRO A 294 35.26 11.47 -0.15
CA PRO A 294 34.80 11.38 -1.53
C PRO A 294 33.27 11.35 -1.63
N GLY A 295 32.71 11.99 -2.66
CA GLY A 295 31.27 12.21 -2.78
C GLY A 295 30.39 10.95 -2.80
N TRP A 296 30.88 9.85 -3.38
CA TRP A 296 30.17 8.56 -3.38
C TRP A 296 30.02 7.97 -1.96
N PHE A 297 30.98 8.24 -1.07
CA PHE A 297 30.94 7.78 0.33
C PHE A 297 29.87 8.56 1.09
N ILE A 298 29.79 9.89 0.87
CA ILE A 298 28.76 10.74 1.46
C ILE A 298 27.36 10.27 1.00
N TYR A 299 27.18 10.06 -0.31
CA TYR A 299 25.92 9.57 -0.87
C TYR A 299 25.50 8.22 -0.28
N SER A 300 26.39 7.22 -0.31
CA SER A 300 26.09 5.86 0.19
C SER A 300 25.84 5.83 1.70
N THR A 301 26.54 6.68 2.46
CA THR A 301 26.32 6.85 3.91
C THR A 301 24.97 7.50 4.19
N ALA A 302 24.62 8.58 3.47
CA ALA A 302 23.32 9.24 3.60
C ALA A 302 22.16 8.30 3.22
N TYR A 303 22.31 7.54 2.13
CA TYR A 303 21.34 6.53 1.70
C TYR A 303 21.12 5.45 2.78
N THR A 304 22.23 4.97 3.37
CA THR A 304 22.19 3.98 4.46
C THR A 304 21.54 4.55 5.71
N ALA A 305 21.84 5.80 6.08
CA ALA A 305 21.22 6.48 7.22
C ALA A 305 19.70 6.63 7.05
N ILE A 306 19.23 6.96 5.83
CA ILE A 306 17.79 7.02 5.52
C ILE A 306 17.15 5.64 5.73
N ILE A 307 17.73 4.57 5.19
CA ILE A 307 17.20 3.21 5.39
C ILE A 307 17.17 2.82 6.87
N TRP A 308 18.17 3.21 7.66
CA TRP A 308 18.16 2.99 9.10
C TRP A 308 17.01 3.73 9.80
N ILE A 309 16.90 5.04 9.59
CA ILE A 309 15.88 5.88 10.26
C ILE A 309 14.48 5.38 9.93
N PHE A 310 14.17 5.19 8.64
CA PHE A 310 12.84 4.77 8.22
C PHE A 310 12.60 3.28 8.43
N GLY A 311 13.63 2.44 8.38
CA GLY A 311 13.55 1.01 8.68
C GLY A 311 13.25 0.74 10.16
N ILE A 312 13.94 1.43 11.08
CA ILE A 312 13.64 1.34 12.52
C ILE A 312 12.23 1.86 12.79
N ARG A 313 11.85 2.99 12.19
CA ARG A 313 10.48 3.52 12.31
C ARG A 313 9.43 2.52 11.81
N ALA A 314 9.71 1.79 10.73
CA ALA A 314 8.82 0.75 10.22
C ALA A 314 8.73 -0.46 11.17
N ILE A 315 9.84 -0.91 11.77
CA ILE A 315 9.85 -1.97 12.80
C ILE A 315 8.94 -1.59 13.97
N LEU A 316 9.09 -0.37 14.48
CA LEU A 316 8.29 0.16 15.60
C LEU A 316 6.81 0.33 15.25
N ARG A 317 6.49 0.61 13.98
CA ARG A 317 5.12 0.76 13.48
C ARG A 317 4.40 -0.58 13.38
N TRP A 318 5.03 -1.58 12.77
CA TRP A 318 4.37 -2.82 12.37
C TRP A 318 4.33 -3.90 13.46
N LYS A 319 5.26 -3.86 14.44
CA LYS A 319 5.26 -4.71 15.64
C LYS A 319 4.89 -6.19 15.40
N SER A 320 5.40 -6.80 14.32
CA SER A 320 5.19 -8.22 14.04
C SER A 320 6.52 -8.92 13.76
N PRO A 321 6.70 -10.19 14.20
CA PRO A 321 7.96 -10.91 14.02
C PRO A 321 8.41 -10.98 12.56
N LEU A 322 7.47 -11.18 11.64
CA LEU A 322 7.71 -11.22 10.21
C LEU A 322 8.26 -9.89 9.68
N GLN A 323 7.61 -8.78 10.01
CA GLN A 323 8.04 -7.46 9.53
C GLN A 323 9.33 -7.00 10.21
N THR A 324 9.52 -7.30 11.49
CA THR A 324 10.77 -7.04 12.20
C THR A 324 11.95 -7.72 11.51
N ARG A 325 11.82 -9.03 11.20
CA ARG A 325 12.85 -9.76 10.44
C ARG A 325 13.10 -9.13 9.08
N LYS A 326 12.06 -8.82 8.31
CA LYS A 326 12.18 -8.19 6.98
C LYS A 326 12.97 -6.88 7.03
N PHE A 327 12.55 -5.94 7.88
CA PHE A 327 13.20 -4.63 7.97
C PHE A 327 14.60 -4.71 8.56
N ALA A 328 14.84 -5.61 9.52
CA ALA A 328 16.19 -5.87 10.03
C ALA A 328 17.10 -6.44 8.93
N THR A 329 16.61 -7.38 8.11
CA THR A 329 17.36 -7.89 6.95
C THR A 329 17.67 -6.79 5.95
N LEU A 330 16.72 -5.90 5.64
CA LEU A 330 16.97 -4.76 4.75
C LEU A 330 18.07 -3.83 5.29
N ILE A 331 18.01 -3.49 6.58
CA ILE A 331 19.03 -2.67 7.24
C ILE A 331 20.39 -3.37 7.19
N ALA A 332 20.44 -4.67 7.49
CA ALA A 332 21.67 -5.46 7.47
C ALA A 332 22.25 -5.56 6.05
N CYS A 333 21.44 -5.88 5.04
CA CYS A 333 21.87 -5.93 3.64
C CYS A 333 22.37 -4.57 3.17
N GLN A 334 21.67 -3.46 3.49
CA GLN A 334 22.13 -2.11 3.16
C GLN A 334 23.48 -1.80 3.81
N THR A 335 23.60 -2.08 5.09
CA THR A 335 24.81 -1.75 5.87
C THR A 335 26.00 -2.59 5.43
N VAL A 336 25.82 -3.89 5.23
CA VAL A 336 26.92 -4.81 4.94
C VAL A 336 27.21 -4.87 3.45
N LEU A 337 26.21 -5.19 2.62
CA LEU A 337 26.41 -5.47 1.20
C LEU A 337 26.58 -4.20 0.37
N PHE A 338 25.85 -3.14 0.71
CA PHE A 338 25.77 -1.94 -0.13
C PHE A 338 26.54 -0.73 0.43
N TRP A 339 27.05 -0.81 1.66
CA TRP A 339 27.85 0.26 2.27
C TRP A 339 29.20 -0.23 2.77
N ALA A 340 29.26 -1.15 3.74
CA ALA A 340 30.52 -1.53 4.38
C ALA A 340 31.46 -2.31 3.45
N LEU A 341 30.96 -3.32 2.73
CA LEU A 341 31.78 -4.10 1.81
C LEU A 341 32.38 -3.23 0.68
N PRO A 342 31.59 -2.46 -0.09
CA PRO A 342 32.13 -1.59 -1.13
C PRO A 342 33.09 -0.51 -0.60
N THR A 343 32.82 0.00 0.61
CA THR A 343 33.57 1.13 1.16
C THR A 343 34.90 0.72 1.77
N PHE A 344 34.91 -0.34 2.59
CA PHE A 344 36.05 -0.66 3.45
C PHE A 344 36.75 -1.96 3.06
N ALA A 345 35.99 -2.99 2.68
CA ALA A 345 36.57 -4.30 2.39
C ALA A 345 37.31 -4.29 1.05
N PHE A 346 36.71 -3.67 0.02
CA PHE A 346 37.31 -3.66 -1.30
C PHE A 346 38.46 -2.68 -1.45
N THR A 347 38.38 -1.50 -0.85
CA THR A 347 39.48 -0.51 -0.90
C THR A 347 40.75 -0.99 -0.17
N ALA A 348 40.67 -2.04 0.65
CA ALA A 348 41.79 -2.63 1.38
C ALA A 348 42.50 -3.80 0.64
N ILE A 349 41.94 -4.31 -0.47
CA ILE A 349 42.51 -5.46 -1.21
C ILE A 349 43.37 -4.94 -2.38
N PRO A 350 44.66 -5.34 -2.49
CA PRO A 350 45.50 -4.98 -3.64
C PRO A 350 44.86 -5.42 -4.97
N GLY A 351 44.58 -4.47 -5.86
CA GLY A 351 43.86 -4.69 -7.13
C GLY A 351 42.47 -4.05 -7.22
N PHE A 352 41.92 -3.57 -6.09
CA PHE A 352 40.68 -2.80 -6.02
C PHE A 352 40.97 -1.31 -5.82
N SER A 353 41.48 -0.68 -6.88
CA SER A 353 41.81 0.76 -6.84
C SER A 353 40.58 1.67 -6.94
N THR A 354 39.38 1.14 -7.22
CA THR A 354 38.14 1.93 -7.32
C THR A 354 36.97 1.33 -6.50
N PRO A 355 36.23 2.14 -5.73
CA PRO A 355 35.03 1.72 -4.98
C PRO A 355 33.90 1.18 -5.87
N ALA A 356 33.89 1.52 -7.16
CA ALA A 356 32.87 1.09 -8.13
C ALA A 356 32.77 -0.44 -8.24
N SER A 357 33.90 -1.15 -8.14
CA SER A 357 33.97 -2.61 -8.24
C SER A 357 33.28 -3.34 -7.07
N GLY A 358 33.16 -2.69 -5.91
CA GLY A 358 32.50 -3.28 -4.74
C GLY A 358 30.97 -3.31 -4.87
N TYR A 359 30.37 -2.34 -5.56
CA TYR A 359 28.93 -2.30 -5.82
C TYR A 359 28.48 -3.38 -6.83
N GLU A 360 29.40 -3.84 -7.69
CA GLU A 360 29.14 -4.91 -8.66
C GLU A 360 28.78 -6.26 -8.01
N LEU A 361 29.17 -6.47 -6.75
CA LEU A 361 28.80 -7.67 -6.01
C LEU A 361 27.29 -7.82 -5.78
N GLY A 362 26.58 -6.70 -5.66
CA GLY A 362 25.15 -6.66 -5.38
C GLY A 362 24.28 -6.37 -6.60
N TYR A 363 24.88 -5.97 -7.72
CA TYR A 363 24.15 -5.66 -8.94
C TYR A 363 23.89 -6.91 -9.76
N ILE A 364 22.61 -7.19 -9.94
CA ILE A 364 22.11 -8.31 -10.72
C ILE A 364 21.77 -7.85 -12.14
N TRP A 365 21.73 -8.78 -13.08
CA TRP A 365 21.31 -8.49 -14.45
C TRP A 365 19.93 -7.79 -14.49
N PRO A 366 19.75 -6.77 -15.36
CA PRO A 366 20.71 -6.23 -16.33
C PRO A 366 21.60 -5.10 -15.79
N LEU A 367 21.44 -4.66 -14.53
CA LEU A 367 22.06 -3.43 -14.02
C LEU A 367 23.59 -3.45 -14.02
N ALA A 368 24.18 -4.65 -13.90
CA ALA A 368 25.63 -4.82 -13.89
C ALA A 368 26.28 -4.80 -15.27
N VAL A 369 25.53 -5.02 -16.34
CA VAL A 369 26.09 -5.17 -17.70
C VAL A 369 26.05 -3.83 -18.43
N LYS A 370 27.16 -3.10 -18.36
CA LYS A 370 27.39 -1.83 -19.07
C LYS A 370 28.63 -1.93 -19.96
N PRO A 371 28.73 -1.17 -21.06
CA PRO A 371 29.92 -1.18 -21.91
C PRO A 371 31.23 -0.91 -21.16
N GLU A 372 31.21 0.03 -20.21
CA GLU A 372 32.36 0.39 -19.39
C GLU A 372 32.82 -0.77 -18.49
N ASN A 373 31.87 -1.36 -17.75
CA ASN A 373 32.14 -2.48 -16.83
C ASN A 373 32.60 -3.73 -17.59
N THR A 374 31.93 -4.05 -18.70
CA THR A 374 32.30 -5.21 -19.52
C THR A 374 33.70 -5.04 -20.11
N GLN A 375 34.03 -3.89 -20.67
CA GLN A 375 35.37 -3.64 -21.19
C GLN A 375 36.45 -3.74 -20.10
N TYR A 376 36.17 -3.24 -18.88
CA TYR A 376 37.06 -3.41 -17.73
C TYR A 376 37.28 -4.89 -17.36
N TRP A 377 36.21 -5.69 -17.25
CA TRP A 377 36.31 -7.11 -16.88
C TRP A 377 37.20 -7.93 -17.82
N PHE A 378 37.12 -7.66 -19.12
CA PHE A 378 37.87 -8.42 -20.13
C PHE A 378 39.27 -7.84 -20.39
N ASN A 379 39.47 -6.52 -20.25
CA ASN A 379 40.77 -5.89 -20.55
C ASN A 379 41.73 -5.88 -19.35
N SER A 380 41.22 -5.87 -18.12
CA SER A 380 42.07 -5.79 -16.92
C SER A 380 42.57 -7.14 -16.40
N GLY A 381 41.95 -8.25 -16.84
CA GLY A 381 42.35 -9.61 -16.44
C GLY A 381 42.25 -9.86 -14.92
N GLY A 382 42.71 -11.04 -14.49
CA GLY A 382 42.79 -11.41 -13.07
C GLY A 382 41.48 -11.22 -12.31
N TRP A 383 41.47 -10.30 -11.34
CA TRP A 383 40.33 -10.06 -10.48
C TRP A 383 39.10 -9.44 -11.17
N ALA A 384 39.32 -8.59 -12.18
CA ALA A 384 38.21 -8.01 -12.94
C ALA A 384 37.41 -9.11 -13.68
N PHE A 385 38.08 -10.16 -14.14
CA PHE A 385 37.45 -11.32 -14.76
C PHE A 385 36.69 -12.18 -13.73
N TYR A 386 37.21 -12.34 -12.51
CA TYR A 386 36.47 -13.02 -11.43
C TYR A 386 35.16 -12.30 -11.08
N MET A 387 35.14 -10.96 -11.12
CA MET A 387 33.90 -10.19 -10.92
C MET A 387 32.87 -10.41 -12.02
N PHE A 388 33.31 -10.55 -13.28
CA PHE A 388 32.44 -10.98 -14.36
C PHE A 388 31.84 -12.38 -14.09
N LEU A 389 32.67 -13.36 -13.73
CA LEU A 389 32.20 -14.71 -13.40
C LEU A 389 31.22 -14.71 -12.21
N TRP A 390 31.51 -13.92 -11.18
CA TRP A 390 30.60 -13.71 -10.06
C TRP A 390 29.28 -13.11 -10.53
N ASN A 391 29.31 -12.09 -11.38
CA ASN A 391 28.08 -11.45 -11.87
C ASN A 391 27.23 -12.41 -12.70
N VAL A 392 27.85 -13.23 -13.54
CA VAL A 392 27.18 -14.30 -14.30
C VAL A 392 26.57 -15.33 -13.35
N ALA A 393 27.33 -15.81 -12.36
CA ALA A 393 26.84 -16.76 -11.38
C ALA A 393 25.68 -16.17 -10.55
N LEU A 394 25.81 -14.94 -10.07
CA LEU A 394 24.78 -14.22 -9.33
C LEU A 394 23.52 -14.08 -10.17
N SER A 395 23.65 -13.59 -11.41
CA SER A 395 22.52 -13.24 -12.26
C SER A 395 21.81 -14.44 -12.87
N PHE A 396 22.54 -15.47 -13.28
CA PHE A 396 21.99 -16.60 -14.06
C PHE A 396 21.95 -17.92 -13.29
N VAL A 397 22.54 -18.00 -12.09
CA VAL A 397 22.47 -19.18 -11.21
C VAL A 397 21.75 -18.84 -9.91
N LEU A 398 22.30 -17.93 -9.11
CA LEU A 398 21.80 -17.65 -7.77
C LEU A 398 20.42 -16.98 -7.79
N ILE A 399 20.24 -15.92 -8.58
CA ILE A 399 18.96 -15.20 -8.64
C ILE A 399 17.81 -16.06 -9.19
N PRO A 400 17.98 -16.84 -10.28
CA PRO A 400 16.99 -17.81 -10.71
C PRO A 400 16.67 -18.84 -9.63
N TRP A 401 17.68 -19.38 -8.94
CA TRP A 401 17.47 -20.32 -7.84
C TRP A 401 16.66 -19.71 -6.68
N ILE A 402 17.00 -18.49 -6.27
CA ILE A 402 16.23 -17.72 -5.26
C ILE A 402 14.81 -17.48 -5.76
N ALA A 403 14.63 -17.07 -7.01
CA ALA A 403 13.32 -16.77 -7.59
C ALA A 403 12.41 -17.99 -7.67
N ILE A 404 12.98 -19.16 -7.95
CA ILE A 404 12.27 -20.44 -7.95
C ILE A 404 11.76 -20.79 -6.54
N LYS A 405 12.60 -20.64 -5.52
CA LYS A 405 12.22 -21.00 -4.14
C LYS A 405 11.35 -19.96 -3.45
N HIS A 406 11.69 -18.69 -3.62
CA HIS A 406 11.17 -17.58 -2.80
C HIS A 406 10.40 -16.53 -3.62
N GLY A 407 10.16 -16.77 -4.92
CA GLY A 407 9.50 -15.81 -5.78
C GLY A 407 10.28 -14.51 -5.86
N LYS A 408 9.58 -13.37 -5.85
CA LYS A 408 10.21 -12.04 -5.92
C LYS A 408 10.65 -11.46 -4.58
N LYS A 409 10.82 -12.27 -3.52
CA LYS A 409 11.20 -11.79 -2.16
C LYS A 409 12.47 -10.94 -2.14
N TYR A 410 13.43 -11.17 -3.04
CA TYR A 410 14.62 -10.33 -3.17
C TYR A 410 14.30 -8.83 -3.23
N CYS A 411 13.22 -8.44 -3.93
CA CYS A 411 12.80 -7.05 -4.08
C CYS A 411 12.36 -6.37 -2.77
N SER A 412 12.00 -7.12 -1.74
CA SER A 412 11.54 -6.60 -0.44
C SER A 412 12.48 -6.93 0.73
N TRP A 413 13.43 -7.83 0.53
CA TRP A 413 14.32 -8.32 1.61
C TRP A 413 15.79 -7.98 1.37
N VAL A 414 16.21 -7.77 0.13
CA VAL A 414 17.64 -7.62 -0.21
C VAL A 414 17.94 -6.42 -1.12
N CYS A 415 17.17 -6.14 -2.18
CA CYS A 415 17.54 -5.06 -3.12
C CYS A 415 17.73 -3.73 -2.40
N GLY A 416 18.87 -3.03 -2.60
CA GLY A 416 19.07 -1.67 -2.08
C GLY A 416 17.98 -0.70 -2.55
N CYS A 417 17.69 -0.71 -3.86
CA CYS A 417 16.56 -0.01 -4.48
C CYS A 417 15.22 -0.27 -3.77
N GLY A 418 15.01 -1.54 -3.44
CA GLY A 418 13.81 -2.04 -2.80
C GLY A 418 13.77 -1.71 -1.32
N GLY A 419 14.92 -1.59 -0.66
CA GLY A 419 15.07 -1.22 0.73
C GLY A 419 14.64 0.22 0.97
N LEU A 420 15.07 1.16 0.11
CA LEU A 420 14.57 2.54 0.20
C LEU A 420 13.06 2.62 -0.05
N ALA A 421 12.55 1.88 -1.03
CA ALA A 421 11.12 1.80 -1.30
C ALA A 421 10.33 1.23 -0.12
N GLU A 422 10.75 0.11 0.47
CA GLU A 422 10.05 -0.51 1.62
C GLU A 422 10.18 0.30 2.91
N THR A 423 11.21 1.14 3.06
CA THR A 423 11.44 1.92 4.30
C THR A 423 10.87 3.33 4.17
N LEU A 424 11.49 4.20 3.37
CA LEU A 424 11.01 5.56 3.14
C LEU A 424 9.65 5.55 2.45
N GLY A 425 9.45 4.67 1.46
CA GLY A 425 8.18 4.56 0.71
C GLY A 425 7.02 3.93 1.50
N ASP A 426 7.25 3.29 2.65
CA ASP A 426 6.21 2.66 3.51
C ASP A 426 5.12 3.65 3.93
N GLN A 427 5.47 4.94 4.00
CA GLN A 427 4.55 6.01 4.39
C GLN A 427 3.40 6.19 3.39
N TRP A 428 3.63 5.81 2.14
CA TRP A 428 2.70 6.03 1.01
C TRP A 428 2.22 4.73 0.39
N ARG A 429 2.31 3.61 1.12
CA ARG A 429 1.92 2.26 0.65
C ARG A 429 0.50 2.21 0.10
N HIS A 430 -0.42 2.92 0.75
CA HIS A 430 -1.83 3.00 0.37
C HIS A 430 -2.08 3.70 -0.97
N TYR A 431 -1.13 4.48 -1.46
CA TYR A 431 -1.22 5.15 -2.77
C TYR A 431 -0.75 4.30 -3.95
N ALA A 432 -0.30 3.06 -3.72
CA ALA A 432 0.03 2.14 -4.78
C ALA A 432 -1.12 2.00 -5.80
N PRO A 433 -0.86 2.13 -7.12
CA PRO A 433 -1.88 2.01 -8.16
C PRO A 433 -2.60 0.68 -8.11
N LYS A 434 -3.92 0.64 -8.26
CA LYS A 434 -4.76 -0.57 -8.19
C LYS A 434 -5.68 -0.66 -9.40
N GLY A 435 -6.40 -1.77 -9.51
CA GLY A 435 -7.40 -2.00 -10.56
C GLY A 435 -6.86 -2.64 -11.84
N ASN A 436 -7.79 -3.12 -12.66
CA ASN A 436 -7.50 -3.96 -13.84
C ASN A 436 -6.68 -3.22 -14.91
N ALA A 437 -6.90 -1.91 -15.08
CA ALA A 437 -6.11 -1.10 -16.01
C ALA A 437 -4.62 -1.10 -15.63
N ASN A 438 -4.31 -0.97 -14.35
CA ASN A 438 -2.94 -1.02 -13.85
C ASN A 438 -2.33 -2.42 -13.94
N ILE A 439 -3.12 -3.49 -13.74
CA ILE A 439 -2.64 -4.86 -14.01
C ILE A 439 -2.21 -5.00 -15.48
N GLY A 440 -3.00 -4.46 -16.42
CA GLY A 440 -2.64 -4.46 -17.85
C GLY A 440 -1.34 -3.71 -18.16
N ARG A 441 -1.04 -2.64 -17.41
CA ARG A 441 0.19 -1.83 -17.55
C ARG A 441 1.46 -2.54 -17.09
N GLU A 442 1.36 -3.63 -16.32
CA GLU A 442 2.52 -4.45 -15.94
C GLU A 442 3.27 -5.04 -17.14
N LYS A 443 2.60 -5.12 -18.31
CA LYS A 443 3.22 -5.50 -19.59
C LYS A 443 4.42 -4.62 -19.96
N ALA A 444 4.45 -3.36 -19.51
CA ALA A 444 5.58 -2.46 -19.73
C ALA A 444 6.91 -3.04 -19.23
N GLY A 445 6.88 -3.81 -18.13
CA GLY A 445 8.10 -4.41 -17.57
C GLY A 445 8.73 -5.43 -18.50
N TYR A 446 7.91 -6.19 -19.23
CA TYR A 446 8.41 -7.15 -20.23
C TYR A 446 9.06 -6.45 -21.42
N TRP A 447 8.52 -5.31 -21.86
CA TRP A 447 9.15 -4.48 -22.89
C TRP A 447 10.50 -3.93 -22.44
N VAL A 448 10.58 -3.37 -21.22
CA VAL A 448 11.84 -2.88 -20.66
C VAL A 448 12.87 -4.01 -20.53
N THR A 449 12.43 -5.20 -20.11
CA THR A 449 13.29 -6.39 -20.02
C THR A 449 13.79 -6.83 -21.40
N GLY A 450 12.93 -6.81 -22.43
CA GLY A 450 13.33 -7.11 -23.80
C GLY A 450 14.37 -6.12 -24.35
N LEU A 451 14.20 -4.83 -24.07
CA LEU A 451 15.20 -3.81 -24.40
C LEU A 451 16.53 -4.05 -23.66
N ALA A 452 16.48 -4.47 -22.40
CA ALA A 452 17.68 -4.81 -21.64
C ALA A 452 18.42 -6.04 -22.20
N VAL A 453 17.69 -7.05 -22.68
CA VAL A 453 18.28 -8.20 -23.40
C VAL A 453 18.95 -7.72 -24.69
N ALA A 454 18.26 -6.92 -25.51
CA ALA A 454 18.82 -6.39 -26.75
C ALA A 454 20.09 -5.55 -26.50
N ALA A 455 20.06 -4.67 -25.49
CA ALA A 455 21.23 -3.90 -25.08
C ALA A 455 22.38 -4.82 -24.65
N THR A 456 22.10 -5.82 -23.81
CA THR A 456 23.10 -6.83 -23.38
C THR A 456 23.76 -7.50 -24.58
N LEU A 457 22.96 -7.94 -25.57
CA LEU A 457 23.48 -8.58 -26.79
C LEU A 457 24.36 -7.65 -27.62
N VAL A 458 24.00 -6.37 -27.75
CA VAL A 458 24.81 -5.37 -28.45
C VAL A 458 26.15 -5.15 -27.75
N VAL A 459 26.16 -5.07 -26.43
CA VAL A 459 27.41 -4.91 -25.65
C VAL A 459 28.36 -6.08 -25.88
N PHE A 460 27.87 -7.32 -25.78
CA PHE A 460 28.69 -8.50 -26.03
C PHE A 460 29.09 -8.67 -27.50
N ALA A 461 28.22 -8.29 -28.45
CA ALA A 461 28.55 -8.32 -29.88
C ALA A 461 29.68 -7.31 -30.21
N ASN A 462 29.65 -6.11 -29.62
CA ASN A 462 30.73 -5.13 -29.77
C ASN A 462 32.05 -5.66 -29.21
N LEU A 463 32.02 -6.39 -28.08
CA LEU A 463 33.20 -7.03 -27.51
C LEU A 463 33.75 -8.16 -28.41
N ALA A 464 32.87 -8.93 -29.07
CA ALA A 464 33.26 -9.99 -29.99
C ALA A 464 33.79 -9.48 -31.34
N PHE A 465 33.30 -8.33 -31.81
CA PHE A 465 33.65 -7.73 -33.10
C PHE A 465 34.14 -6.28 -32.97
N PRO A 466 35.28 -6.04 -32.29
CA PRO A 466 35.75 -4.70 -31.95
C PRO A 466 36.12 -3.84 -33.17
N SER A 467 36.40 -4.44 -34.32
CA SER A 467 36.71 -3.73 -35.58
C SER A 467 35.48 -3.12 -36.26
N SER A 468 34.26 -3.42 -35.78
CA SER A 468 33.04 -2.92 -36.42
C SER A 468 32.67 -1.52 -35.90
N LYS A 469 32.83 -0.53 -36.77
CA LYS A 469 32.48 0.87 -36.45
C LYS A 469 30.99 1.03 -36.03
N VAL A 470 30.09 0.28 -36.67
CA VAL A 470 28.64 0.31 -36.39
C VAL A 470 28.31 -0.19 -34.98
N LEU A 471 28.91 -1.31 -34.53
CA LEU A 471 28.65 -1.81 -33.17
C LEU A 471 29.34 -0.93 -32.13
N GLY A 472 30.52 -0.36 -32.43
CA GLY A 472 31.20 0.61 -31.58
C GLY A 472 30.38 1.87 -31.36
N ASP A 473 29.89 2.49 -32.44
CA ASP A 473 29.06 3.69 -32.39
C ASP A 473 27.74 3.41 -31.64
N THR A 474 27.09 2.28 -31.92
CA THR A 474 25.83 1.88 -31.26
C THR A 474 26.04 1.57 -29.77
N SER A 475 27.12 0.87 -29.41
CA SER A 475 27.47 0.59 -28.02
C SER A 475 27.77 1.88 -27.25
N SER A 476 28.47 2.83 -27.87
CA SER A 476 28.79 4.12 -27.23
C SER A 476 27.56 5.00 -27.03
N LEU A 477 26.61 4.98 -27.97
CA LEU A 477 25.30 5.63 -27.82
C LEU A 477 24.51 4.98 -26.67
N LEU A 478 24.49 3.64 -26.61
CA LEU A 478 23.86 2.91 -25.50
C LEU A 478 24.48 3.28 -24.15
N THR A 479 25.81 3.39 -24.03
CA THR A 479 26.46 3.86 -22.80
C THR A 479 25.96 5.24 -22.38
N ARG A 480 25.92 6.20 -23.32
CA ARG A 480 25.48 7.58 -23.04
C ARG A 480 24.02 7.65 -22.62
N LEU A 481 23.15 6.91 -23.33
CA LEU A 481 21.73 6.81 -22.98
C LEU A 481 21.55 6.10 -21.63
N TYR A 482 22.31 5.05 -21.35
CA TYR A 482 22.21 4.30 -20.09
C TYR A 482 22.63 5.16 -18.89
N GLY A 483 23.80 5.81 -18.94
CA GLY A 483 24.30 6.63 -17.83
C GLY A 483 23.42 7.85 -17.52
N GLY A 484 22.91 8.54 -18.54
CA GLY A 484 22.05 9.72 -18.35
C GLY A 484 20.59 9.38 -18.09
N LEU A 485 19.96 8.56 -18.92
CA LEU A 485 18.52 8.28 -18.84
C LEU A 485 18.20 7.18 -17.83
N VAL A 486 18.98 6.09 -17.79
CA VAL A 486 18.64 4.94 -16.96
C VAL A 486 19.07 5.16 -15.51
N ASP A 487 20.35 5.50 -15.26
CA ASP A 487 20.86 5.64 -13.90
C ASP A 487 20.28 6.87 -13.18
N VAL A 488 20.24 8.05 -13.83
CA VAL A 488 19.75 9.29 -13.21
C VAL A 488 18.22 9.36 -13.19
N TRP A 489 17.57 9.24 -14.35
CA TRP A 489 16.12 9.46 -14.42
C TRP A 489 15.33 8.23 -13.97
N LEU A 490 15.59 7.06 -14.54
CA LEU A 490 14.75 5.88 -14.33
C LEU A 490 15.00 5.15 -13.00
N ILE A 491 16.23 5.14 -12.49
CA ILE A 491 16.58 4.46 -11.22
C ILE A 491 16.54 5.42 -10.03
N ALA A 492 17.05 6.65 -10.18
CA ALA A 492 17.20 7.60 -9.09
C ALA A 492 16.01 8.57 -8.94
N ILE A 493 15.75 9.41 -9.94
CA ILE A 493 14.80 10.52 -9.82
C ILE A 493 13.34 10.03 -9.85
N ILE A 494 12.93 9.34 -10.92
CA ILE A 494 11.52 9.00 -11.16
C ILE A 494 10.96 8.11 -10.02
N PRO A 495 11.63 7.02 -9.60
CA PRO A 495 11.07 6.17 -8.55
C PRO A 495 10.83 6.95 -7.24
N ILE A 496 11.82 7.72 -6.78
CA ILE A 496 11.74 8.49 -5.52
C ILE A 496 10.74 9.64 -5.63
N ALA A 497 10.71 10.33 -6.77
CA ALA A 497 9.74 11.40 -7.03
C ALA A 497 8.30 10.87 -7.01
N LEU A 498 8.06 9.62 -7.42
CA LEU A 498 6.73 9.01 -7.46
C LEU A 498 6.22 8.51 -6.11
N TYR A 499 7.07 8.35 -5.08
CA TYR A 499 6.67 7.75 -3.80
C TYR A 499 5.43 8.39 -3.17
N PRO A 500 5.32 9.73 -3.05
CA PRO A 500 4.15 10.34 -2.41
C PRO A 500 2.84 10.21 -3.21
N PHE A 501 2.92 9.84 -4.50
CA PHE A 501 1.78 9.83 -5.41
C PHE A 501 1.32 8.42 -5.78
N MET A 502 2.25 7.48 -5.86
CA MET A 502 2.02 6.13 -6.38
C MET A 502 2.66 5.06 -5.48
N GLY A 503 3.15 5.43 -4.29
CA GLY A 503 3.79 4.50 -3.35
C GLY A 503 5.20 4.05 -3.79
N GLY A 504 5.87 3.32 -2.88
CA GLY A 504 7.28 2.96 -3.00
C GLY A 504 7.64 2.02 -4.16
N LYS A 505 6.72 1.12 -4.56
CA LYS A 505 7.05 0.00 -5.48
C LYS A 505 6.51 0.14 -6.89
N THR A 506 6.12 1.36 -7.31
CA THR A 506 5.67 1.61 -8.69
C THR A 506 6.74 1.19 -9.71
N TRP A 507 8.00 1.55 -9.47
CA TRP A 507 9.13 1.13 -10.32
C TRP A 507 9.28 -0.39 -10.39
N CYS A 508 9.31 -1.05 -9.22
CA CYS A 508 9.44 -2.50 -9.11
C CYS A 508 8.30 -3.27 -9.80
N ARG A 509 7.11 -2.68 -9.87
CA ARG A 509 5.94 -3.29 -10.52
C ARG A 509 5.95 -3.12 -12.03
N PHE A 510 6.21 -1.92 -12.54
CA PHE A 510 5.97 -1.60 -13.94
C PHE A 510 7.22 -1.62 -14.83
N TRP A 511 8.39 -1.34 -14.28
CA TRP A 511 9.55 -1.00 -15.13
C TRP A 511 10.85 -1.69 -14.73
N CYS A 512 10.95 -2.27 -13.54
CA CYS A 512 12.18 -2.94 -13.10
C CYS A 512 12.41 -4.26 -13.89
N PRO A 513 13.46 -4.34 -14.73
CA PRO A 513 13.72 -5.54 -15.52
C PRO A 513 14.11 -6.74 -14.65
N SER A 514 14.86 -6.53 -13.56
CA SER A 514 15.24 -7.61 -12.65
C SER A 514 14.04 -8.21 -11.91
N ALA A 515 12.99 -7.41 -11.62
CA ALA A 515 11.77 -7.93 -11.01
C ALA A 515 10.98 -8.82 -11.99
N VAL A 516 10.94 -8.45 -13.26
CA VAL A 516 10.32 -9.24 -14.33
C VAL A 516 11.12 -10.52 -14.59
N TYR A 517 12.45 -10.43 -14.56
CA TYR A 517 13.34 -11.59 -14.67
C TYR A 517 13.08 -12.63 -13.57
N MET A 518 12.96 -12.21 -12.31
CA MET A 518 12.58 -13.11 -11.21
C MET A 518 11.16 -13.67 -11.39
N GLN A 519 10.21 -12.85 -11.86
CA GLN A 519 8.85 -13.29 -12.14
C GLN A 519 8.84 -14.40 -13.20
N PHE A 520 9.63 -14.24 -14.26
CA PHE A 520 9.77 -15.21 -15.32
C PHE A 520 10.24 -16.56 -14.77
N TRP A 521 11.33 -16.60 -14.00
CA TRP A 521 11.86 -17.85 -13.44
C TRP A 521 10.91 -18.50 -12.44
N SER A 522 10.32 -17.71 -11.54
CA SER A 522 9.34 -18.20 -10.57
C SER A 522 8.12 -18.82 -11.28
N LYS A 523 7.56 -18.12 -12.28
CA LYS A 523 6.41 -18.59 -13.06
C LYS A 523 6.74 -19.78 -13.96
N PHE A 524 7.89 -19.75 -14.63
CA PHE A 524 8.35 -20.84 -15.51
C PHE A 524 8.43 -22.15 -14.73
N TRP A 525 9.05 -22.11 -13.55
CA TRP A 525 9.22 -23.30 -12.73
C TRP A 525 7.92 -23.77 -12.10
N ALA A 526 7.10 -22.85 -11.58
CA ALA A 526 5.78 -23.16 -11.06
C ALA A 526 4.89 -23.84 -12.11
N ASN A 527 4.87 -23.32 -13.35
CA ASN A 527 4.12 -23.93 -14.46
C ASN A 527 4.67 -25.29 -14.88
N ARG A 528 5.99 -25.45 -14.95
CA ARG A 528 6.62 -26.72 -15.32
C ARG A 528 6.26 -27.81 -14.32
N ARG A 529 6.30 -27.48 -13.03
CA ARG A 529 5.96 -28.42 -11.96
C ARG A 529 4.46 -28.63 -11.83
N ALA A 530 3.60 -27.63 -12.07
CA ALA A 530 2.15 -27.85 -12.15
C ALA A 530 1.79 -28.87 -13.24
N ARG A 531 2.50 -28.85 -14.38
CA ARG A 531 2.38 -29.89 -15.42
C ARG A 531 2.89 -31.26 -14.97
N GLN A 532 3.92 -31.31 -14.11
CA GLN A 532 4.41 -32.56 -13.51
C GLN A 532 3.48 -33.10 -12.42
N ALA A 533 2.91 -32.23 -11.59
CA ALA A 533 1.93 -32.58 -10.55
C ALA A 533 0.58 -33.02 -11.15
N ALA A 534 0.19 -32.47 -12.31
CA ALA A 534 -0.92 -33.01 -13.09
C ALA A 534 -0.67 -34.46 -13.58
N ALA A 535 0.58 -34.93 -13.58
CA ALA A 535 0.96 -36.32 -13.84
C ALA A 535 1.22 -37.15 -12.56
N GLN A 536 1.34 -36.51 -11.38
CA GLN A 536 1.51 -37.14 -10.06
C GLN A 536 0.79 -36.31 -8.97
N PRO A 537 -0.42 -36.70 -8.54
CA PRO A 537 -1.29 -35.87 -7.69
C PRO A 537 -0.82 -35.65 -6.24
N GLU A 538 0.27 -36.28 -5.79
CA GLU A 538 0.79 -36.15 -4.42
C GLU A 538 1.93 -35.13 -4.27
N ALA A 539 2.30 -34.40 -5.34
CA ALA A 539 3.43 -33.46 -5.30
C ALA A 539 3.06 -32.11 -4.65
N PRO A 540 3.79 -31.63 -3.62
CA PRO A 540 3.54 -30.34 -2.97
C PRO A 540 3.78 -29.14 -3.91
N PRO A 541 3.13 -27.97 -3.67
CA PRO A 541 3.20 -26.81 -4.56
C PRO A 541 4.64 -26.27 -4.69
N SER A 542 5.06 -26.07 -5.93
CA SER A 542 6.49 -26.04 -6.29
C SER A 542 7.21 -24.69 -6.25
N SER A 543 6.51 -23.59 -6.02
CA SER A 543 7.12 -22.37 -5.50
C SER A 543 6.77 -22.31 -4.03
N THR A 544 7.75 -22.41 -3.13
CA THR A 544 7.51 -22.25 -1.67
C THR A 544 6.89 -20.88 -1.36
N PHE A 545 7.01 -19.93 -2.30
CA PHE A 545 6.34 -18.66 -2.22
C PHE A 545 4.87 -18.74 -2.65
N ALA A 546 3.99 -18.88 -1.66
CA ALA A 546 2.55 -18.73 -1.78
C ALA A 546 2.02 -17.97 -0.57
N ILE A 547 0.97 -17.19 -0.77
CA ILE A 547 0.14 -16.69 0.33
C ILE A 547 -1.17 -17.49 0.29
N PHE A 548 -1.41 -18.23 1.35
CA PHE A 548 -2.61 -19.03 1.55
C PHE A 548 -3.69 -18.18 2.19
N SER A 549 -4.95 -18.55 1.94
CA SER A 549 -6.11 -17.82 2.46
C SER A 549 -7.18 -18.77 2.99
N THR A 550 -7.67 -18.49 4.20
CA THR A 550 -8.78 -19.21 4.83
C THR A 550 -10.07 -18.46 4.57
N LYS A 551 -10.82 -18.85 3.55
CA LYS A 551 -12.00 -18.11 3.04
C LYS A 551 -12.99 -17.77 4.15
N GLU A 552 -13.19 -18.68 5.09
CA GLU A 552 -14.16 -18.63 6.19
C GLU A 552 -13.89 -17.49 7.18
N ARG A 553 -12.65 -16.96 7.21
CA ARG A 553 -12.22 -15.85 8.08
C ARG A 553 -12.26 -14.49 7.38
N CYS A 554 -12.48 -14.46 6.06
CA CYS A 554 -12.40 -13.22 5.31
C CYS A 554 -13.66 -12.35 5.51
N ILE A 555 -13.54 -11.25 6.25
CA ILE A 555 -14.61 -10.25 6.41
C ILE A 555 -14.65 -9.19 5.30
N ALA A 556 -13.91 -9.41 4.20
CA ALA A 556 -13.90 -8.52 3.04
C ALA A 556 -13.58 -7.03 3.34
N CYS A 557 -12.74 -6.76 4.36
CA CYS A 557 -12.42 -5.43 4.89
C CYS A 557 -11.51 -4.54 4.02
N ASN A 558 -10.89 -5.09 2.98
CA ASN A 558 -9.97 -4.40 2.05
C ASN A 558 -8.61 -3.94 2.62
N MET A 559 -8.29 -4.22 3.89
CA MET A 559 -7.00 -3.80 4.48
C MET A 559 -5.78 -4.39 3.75
N CYS A 560 -5.84 -5.67 3.38
CA CYS A 560 -4.76 -6.35 2.66
C CYS A 560 -4.46 -5.72 1.29
N SER A 561 -5.49 -5.35 0.52
CA SER A 561 -5.35 -4.67 -0.77
C SER A 561 -4.94 -3.21 -0.59
N ARG A 562 -5.51 -2.50 0.40
CA ARG A 562 -5.19 -1.10 0.70
C ARG A 562 -3.70 -0.94 0.96
N TYR A 563 -3.15 -1.78 1.83
CA TYR A 563 -1.73 -1.73 2.20
C TYR A 563 -0.84 -2.52 1.25
N CYS A 564 -1.28 -2.98 0.09
CA CYS A 564 -0.39 -3.66 -0.86
C CYS A 564 0.43 -2.64 -1.67
N GLU A 565 1.76 -2.61 -1.49
CA GLU A 565 2.64 -1.61 -2.11
C GLU A 565 2.86 -1.78 -3.60
N VAL A 566 2.68 -3.01 -4.09
CA VAL A 566 2.61 -3.29 -5.52
C VAL A 566 1.18 -3.25 -6.03
N GLY A 567 0.21 -2.81 -5.21
CA GLY A 567 -1.15 -2.52 -5.64
C GLY A 567 -1.94 -3.72 -6.18
N ILE A 568 -1.68 -4.90 -5.63
CA ILE A 568 -2.46 -6.11 -5.89
C ILE A 568 -3.76 -6.03 -5.09
N ASP A 569 -4.87 -6.41 -5.72
CA ASP A 569 -6.12 -6.63 -5.00
C ASP A 569 -6.10 -7.99 -4.26
N VAL A 570 -5.37 -8.03 -3.15
CA VAL A 570 -5.21 -9.23 -2.29
C VAL A 570 -6.55 -9.73 -1.76
N ARG A 571 -7.49 -8.82 -1.47
CA ARG A 571 -8.85 -9.12 -1.02
C ARG A 571 -9.58 -10.05 -1.99
N LYS A 572 -9.39 -9.87 -3.30
CA LYS A 572 -9.98 -10.73 -4.33
C LYS A 572 -9.57 -12.21 -4.17
N PHE A 573 -8.33 -12.46 -3.75
CA PHE A 573 -7.83 -13.81 -3.51
C PHE A 573 -8.38 -14.37 -2.20
N ALA A 574 -8.39 -13.55 -1.15
CA ALA A 574 -8.89 -13.93 0.18
C ALA A 574 -10.38 -14.33 0.17
N ILE A 575 -11.24 -13.56 -0.52
CA ILE A 575 -12.68 -13.87 -0.63
C ILE A 575 -12.92 -15.17 -1.40
N LYS A 576 -12.06 -15.46 -2.39
CA LYS A 576 -12.18 -16.66 -3.21
C LYS A 576 -11.54 -17.90 -2.57
N GLY A 577 -10.72 -17.75 -1.53
CA GLY A 577 -9.92 -18.84 -0.99
C GLY A 577 -8.81 -19.31 -1.96
N THR A 578 -8.39 -18.46 -2.91
CA THR A 578 -7.39 -18.84 -3.92
C THR A 578 -5.99 -18.44 -3.50
N ILE A 579 -5.00 -19.29 -3.79
CA ILE A 579 -3.59 -19.01 -3.51
C ILE A 579 -3.12 -17.76 -4.29
N LEU A 580 -2.41 -16.88 -3.60
CA LEU A 580 -1.74 -15.72 -4.20
C LEU A 580 -0.24 -15.98 -4.35
N ASP A 581 0.25 -16.02 -5.59
CA ASP A 581 1.66 -16.32 -5.91
C ASP A 581 2.16 -15.50 -7.12
N ASN A 582 3.34 -15.85 -7.66
CA ASN A 582 3.90 -15.18 -8.84
C ASN A 582 3.39 -15.67 -10.20
N THR A 583 2.57 -16.71 -10.24
CA THR A 583 1.91 -17.19 -11.47
C THR A 583 0.72 -16.30 -11.84
N ASN A 584 0.01 -15.81 -10.81
CA ASN A 584 -1.23 -15.05 -10.94
C ASN A 584 -1.14 -13.59 -10.47
N SER A 585 0.01 -13.17 -9.91
CA SER A 585 0.20 -11.81 -9.43
C SER A 585 1.65 -11.33 -9.51
N SER A 586 1.83 -10.02 -9.33
CA SER A 586 3.14 -9.38 -9.24
C SER A 586 3.70 -9.31 -7.80
N CYS A 587 3.27 -10.21 -6.90
CA CYS A 587 3.61 -10.16 -5.49
C CYS A 587 5.13 -10.20 -5.24
N ILE A 588 5.60 -9.37 -4.31
CA ILE A 588 7.03 -9.29 -3.92
C ILE A 588 7.31 -9.93 -2.55
N GLY A 589 6.30 -10.53 -1.91
CA GLY A 589 6.50 -11.28 -0.66
C GLY A 589 6.89 -10.44 0.56
N CYS A 590 6.50 -9.18 0.61
CA CYS A 590 6.68 -8.28 1.75
C CYS A 590 5.90 -8.70 3.02
N GLY A 591 4.81 -9.45 2.88
CA GLY A 591 4.01 -9.94 4.01
C GLY A 591 3.15 -8.92 4.76
N ILE A 592 3.16 -7.62 4.39
CA ILE A 592 2.36 -6.60 5.10
C ILE A 592 0.86 -6.92 5.05
N CYS A 593 0.36 -7.47 3.93
CA CYS A 593 -1.03 -7.91 3.80
C CYS A 593 -1.45 -8.96 4.86
N ILE A 594 -0.51 -9.79 5.31
CA ILE A 594 -0.71 -10.75 6.41
C ILE A 594 -0.75 -10.00 7.74
N SER A 595 0.23 -9.10 7.96
CA SER A 595 0.32 -8.31 9.19
C SER A 595 -0.85 -7.35 9.43
N VAL A 596 -1.50 -6.85 8.36
CA VAL A 596 -2.69 -5.97 8.48
C VAL A 596 -4.01 -6.72 8.46
N CYS A 597 -4.00 -8.04 8.33
CA CYS A 597 -5.24 -8.81 8.25
C CYS A 597 -5.83 -8.97 9.66
N PRO A 598 -6.97 -8.33 9.98
CA PRO A 598 -7.44 -8.27 11.37
C PRO A 598 -8.04 -9.61 11.84
N THR A 599 -8.40 -10.50 10.93
CA THR A 599 -8.92 -11.86 11.21
C THR A 599 -7.88 -12.96 10.96
N ALA A 600 -6.62 -12.59 10.67
CA ALA A 600 -5.58 -13.52 10.27
C ALA A 600 -6.02 -14.48 9.13
N THR A 601 -6.70 -13.97 8.11
CA THR A 601 -7.12 -14.77 6.93
C THR A 601 -5.96 -15.26 6.08
N LEU A 602 -4.83 -14.54 6.08
CA LEU A 602 -3.72 -14.74 5.16
C LEU A 602 -2.49 -15.28 5.88
N SER A 603 -1.76 -16.22 5.28
CA SER A 603 -0.50 -16.74 5.83
C SER A 603 0.50 -17.14 4.73
N PHE A 604 1.78 -17.20 5.09
CA PHE A 604 2.81 -17.85 4.25
C PHE A 604 2.88 -19.36 4.49
N ASP A 605 2.29 -19.87 5.57
CA ASP A 605 2.34 -21.27 5.95
C ASP A 605 1.20 -22.06 5.31
N GLU A 606 1.54 -23.19 4.69
CA GLU A 606 0.59 -24.05 3.97
C GLU A 606 -0.42 -24.73 4.90
N GLU A 607 0.03 -25.15 6.10
CA GLU A 607 -0.83 -25.78 7.11
C GLU A 607 -1.97 -24.86 7.58
N PHE A 608 -1.74 -23.56 7.55
CA PHE A 608 -2.74 -22.54 7.89
C PHE A 608 -3.87 -22.48 6.85
N GLY A 609 -3.56 -22.72 5.57
CA GLY A 609 -4.53 -22.73 4.47
C GLY A 609 -5.47 -23.93 4.49
N GLN A 610 -5.11 -25.01 5.20
CA GLN A 610 -5.91 -26.25 5.31
C GLN A 610 -6.82 -26.26 6.55
N GLY A 611 -7.00 -25.12 7.23
CA GLY A 611 -7.89 -25.02 8.40
C GLY A 611 -7.31 -25.59 9.70
N ARG A 612 -6.01 -25.96 9.74
CA ARG A 612 -5.34 -26.30 10.99
C ARG A 612 -4.84 -25.03 11.67
N LEU A 613 -5.35 -24.78 12.88
CA LEU A 613 -4.96 -23.67 13.74
C LEU A 613 -3.49 -23.82 14.15
N VAL A 614 -2.59 -23.04 13.55
CA VAL A 614 -1.29 -22.76 14.15
C VAL A 614 -1.54 -21.70 15.24
N LYS A 615 -1.30 -22.06 16.51
CA LYS A 615 -1.26 -21.08 17.60
C LYS A 615 -0.24 -20.00 17.22
N GLN A 616 -0.69 -18.74 17.16
CA GLN A 616 0.18 -17.58 16.95
C GLN A 616 1.12 -17.37 18.13
#